data_AF-A0AB39YKM9-F1
#
_entry.id   AF-A0AB39YKM9-F1
#
_cell.length_a   1.000
_cell.length_b   1.000
_cell.length_c   1.000
_cell.angle_alpha   90.00
_cell.angle_beta   90.00
_cell.angle_gamma   90.00
#
_symmetry.space_group_name_H-M   'P 1'
#
loop_
_entity.id
_entity.type
_entity.pdbx_description
1 polymer ?
#
loop_
_entity_poly.entity_id
_entity_poly.type
_entity_poly.pdbx_seq_one_letter_code
_entity_poly.pdbx_strand_id
1 'polypeptide(L)'
;MAKMTKAQREWRPGMPKKRRSTKVMFASTVLLLEAFVAFFGTLAVFGLRRGEVAPGIILGVGIALSVVLVLACAVLSKPWGIAVGWALQLVLILTGFAEPTMFIVGILFAICWWYGIRAGMRIDREVAQRDREQAEWDAAHGDEADPQTP
;
A
#
# COMPACT_ATOMS: atom_id res chain seq x y z
N MET A 1 -30.65 13.65 -9.30
CA MET A 1 -29.90 13.04 -10.43
C MET A 1 -28.47 12.75 -9.97
N ALA A 2 -28.08 11.48 -9.87
CA ALA A 2 -26.73 11.10 -9.44
C ALA A 2 -25.71 11.47 -10.54
N LYS A 3 -24.71 12.30 -10.22
CA LYS A 3 -23.63 12.64 -11.16
C LYS A 3 -22.76 11.40 -11.39
N MET A 4 -22.87 10.80 -12.57
CA MET A 4 -21.99 9.70 -12.99
C MET A 4 -20.54 10.20 -13.04
N THR A 5 -19.63 9.46 -12.40
CA THR A 5 -18.18 9.71 -12.46
C THR A 5 -17.69 9.54 -13.91
N LYS A 6 -16.59 10.22 -14.31
CA LYS A 6 -16.04 10.12 -15.68
C LYS A 6 -15.86 8.67 -16.14
N ALA A 7 -15.31 7.83 -15.25
CA ALA A 7 -15.10 6.41 -15.50
C ALA A 7 -16.40 5.64 -15.79
N GLN A 8 -17.53 6.03 -15.20
CA GLN A 8 -18.82 5.42 -15.47
C GLN A 8 -19.44 5.89 -16.79
N ARG A 9 -19.05 7.06 -17.30
CA ARG A 9 -19.52 7.55 -18.62
C ARG A 9 -18.71 6.97 -19.78
N GLU A 10 -17.43 6.70 -19.55
CA GLU A 10 -16.50 6.18 -20.56
C GLU A 10 -16.50 4.64 -20.64
N TRP A 11 -17.23 3.96 -19.76
CA TRP A 11 -17.29 2.50 -19.75
C TRP A 11 -18.04 1.97 -20.98
N ARG A 12 -17.40 1.05 -21.72
CA ARG A 12 -17.97 0.34 -22.87
C ARG A 12 -18.00 -1.17 -22.59
N PRO A 13 -19.04 -1.90 -23.03
CA PRO A 13 -19.06 -3.36 -22.97
C PRO A 13 -17.82 -3.94 -23.65
N GLY A 14 -17.13 -4.87 -23.00
CA GLY A 14 -15.87 -5.46 -23.51
C GLY A 14 -14.59 -4.66 -23.19
N MET A 15 -14.67 -3.50 -22.52
CA MET A 15 -13.46 -2.76 -22.14
C MET A 15 -12.62 -3.56 -21.11
N PRO A 16 -11.33 -3.82 -21.39
CA PRO A 16 -10.48 -4.55 -20.46
C PRO A 16 -10.31 -3.78 -19.14
N LYS A 17 -10.43 -4.48 -18.02
CA LYS A 17 -10.34 -3.88 -16.68
C LYS A 17 -8.91 -3.44 -16.40
N LYS A 18 -8.72 -2.16 -16.07
CA LYS A 18 -7.40 -1.62 -15.68
C LYS A 18 -6.82 -2.41 -14.51
N ARG A 19 -5.65 -3.03 -14.72
CA ARG A 19 -4.93 -3.78 -13.67
C ARG A 19 -4.49 -2.84 -12.54
N ARG A 20 -4.51 -3.35 -11.30
CA ARG A 20 -3.99 -2.61 -10.14
C ARG A 20 -2.47 -2.56 -10.21
N SER A 21 -1.88 -1.44 -9.80
CA SER A 21 -0.42 -1.28 -9.72
C SER A 21 0.18 -2.21 -8.66
N THR A 22 1.15 -3.01 -9.08
CA THR A 22 1.90 -3.96 -8.25
C THR A 22 2.69 -3.23 -7.17
N LYS A 23 3.25 -2.06 -7.50
CA LYS A 23 3.88 -1.16 -6.52
C LYS A 23 2.94 -0.80 -5.38
N VAL A 24 1.68 -0.44 -5.70
CA VAL A 24 0.69 -0.08 -4.66
C VAL A 24 0.32 -1.29 -3.82
N MET A 25 0.22 -2.49 -4.43
CA MET A 25 -0.04 -3.72 -3.67
C MET A 25 1.06 -4.00 -2.65
N PHE A 26 2.34 -4.04 -3.06
CA PHE A 26 3.44 -4.29 -2.13
C PHE A 26 3.51 -3.24 -1.02
N ALA A 27 3.45 -1.97 -1.37
CA ALA A 27 3.52 -0.90 -0.38
C ALA A 27 2.31 -0.91 0.59
N SER A 28 1.11 -1.30 0.13
CA SER A 28 -0.05 -1.46 1.01
C SER A 28 0.08 -2.64 1.97
N THR A 29 0.66 -3.76 1.52
CA THR A 29 0.93 -4.92 2.37
C THR A 29 1.92 -4.59 3.48
N VAL A 30 2.99 -3.85 3.14
CA VAL A 30 4.00 -3.40 4.11
C VAL A 30 3.35 -2.53 5.19
N LEU A 31 2.62 -1.46 4.81
CA LEU A 31 1.95 -0.57 5.76
C LEU A 31 0.93 -1.29 6.65
N LEU A 32 0.20 -2.27 6.09
CA LEU A 32 -0.77 -3.04 6.86
C LEU A 32 -0.09 -3.91 7.92
N LEU A 33 1.01 -4.58 7.55
CA LEU A 33 1.80 -5.36 8.50
C LEU A 33 2.42 -4.46 9.58
N GLU A 34 2.90 -3.26 9.22
CA GLU A 34 3.37 -2.28 10.19
C GLU A 34 2.28 -1.82 11.15
N ALA A 35 1.04 -1.66 10.68
CA ALA A 35 -0.07 -1.29 11.55
C ALA A 35 -0.29 -2.33 12.65
N PHE A 36 -0.19 -3.63 12.30
CA PHE A 36 -0.25 -4.72 13.27
C PHE A 36 0.96 -4.73 14.21
N VAL A 37 2.16 -4.52 13.68
CA VAL A 37 3.38 -4.44 14.49
C VAL A 37 3.33 -3.27 15.47
N ALA A 38 2.90 -2.09 15.03
CA ALA A 38 2.71 -0.92 15.89
C ALA A 38 1.68 -1.20 16.99
N PHE A 39 0.59 -1.90 16.65
CA PHE A 39 -0.43 -2.28 17.61
C PHE A 39 0.12 -3.24 18.68
N PHE A 40 0.79 -4.31 18.26
CA PHE A 40 1.39 -5.27 19.20
C PHE A 40 2.56 -4.67 20.00
N GLY A 41 3.36 -3.81 19.36
CA GLY A 41 4.41 -3.04 20.02
C GLY A 41 3.88 -2.15 21.13
N THR A 42 2.75 -1.50 20.87
CA THR A 42 2.06 -0.69 21.87
C THR A 42 1.63 -1.54 23.06
N LEU A 43 1.09 -2.74 22.83
CA LEU A 43 0.75 -3.68 23.91
C LEU A 43 1.98 -4.15 24.69
N ALA A 44 3.10 -4.39 24.01
CA ALA A 44 4.36 -4.74 24.65
C ALA A 44 4.88 -3.59 25.55
N VAL A 45 4.93 -2.36 25.03
CA VAL A 45 5.33 -1.16 25.80
C VAL A 45 4.39 -0.94 26.98
N PHE A 46 3.08 -1.10 26.77
CA PHE A 46 2.08 -1.00 27.85
C PHE A 46 2.31 -2.05 28.95
N GLY A 47 2.69 -3.28 28.58
CA GLY A 47 3.04 -4.34 29.53
C GLY A 47 4.30 -4.02 30.32
N LEU A 48 5.33 -3.48 29.65
CA LEU A 48 6.65 -3.21 30.23
C LEU A 48 6.69 -1.94 31.09
N ARG A 49 5.95 -0.88 30.71
CA ARG A 49 6.04 0.47 31.28
C ARG A 49 4.79 0.93 32.02
N ARG A 50 3.95 -0.01 32.48
CA ARG A 50 2.67 0.27 33.14
C ARG A 50 2.78 1.23 34.35
N GLY A 51 3.95 1.29 35.00
CA GLY A 51 4.20 2.15 36.17
C GLY A 51 4.90 3.48 35.88
N GLU A 52 5.42 3.71 34.66
CA GLU A 52 6.21 4.90 34.33
C GLU A 52 5.39 5.98 33.61
N VAL A 53 4.45 5.56 32.76
CA VAL A 53 3.66 6.44 31.91
C VAL A 53 2.19 6.04 31.99
N ALA A 54 1.30 7.03 31.99
CA ALA A 54 -0.14 6.79 32.06
C ALA A 54 -0.60 5.82 30.94
N PRO A 55 -1.27 4.70 31.27
CA PRO A 55 -1.76 3.70 30.33
C PRO A 55 -2.52 4.28 29.13
N GLY A 56 -3.37 5.28 29.38
CA GLY A 56 -4.18 5.92 28.33
C GLY A 56 -3.34 6.63 27.27
N ILE A 57 -2.16 7.15 27.63
CA ILE A 57 -1.26 7.83 26.69
C ILE A 57 -0.57 6.78 25.79
N ILE A 58 -0.03 5.71 26.38
CA ILE A 58 0.64 4.63 25.63
C ILE A 58 -0.33 4.03 24.61
N LEU A 59 -1.50 3.60 25.08
CA LEU A 59 -2.51 2.97 24.23
C LEU A 59 -3.07 3.95 23.21
N GLY A 60 -3.33 5.20 23.60
CA GLY A 60 -3.86 6.23 22.70
C GLY A 60 -2.91 6.54 21.54
N VAL A 61 -1.62 6.79 21.82
CA VAL A 61 -0.61 7.08 20.80
C VAL A 61 -0.40 5.89 19.87
N GLY A 62 -0.30 4.69 20.44
CA GLY A 62 -0.06 3.48 19.68
C GLY A 62 -1.21 3.07 18.77
N ILE A 63 -2.44 3.12 19.27
CA ILE A 63 -3.65 2.87 18.46
C ILE A 63 -3.78 3.94 17.37
N ALA A 64 -3.55 5.21 17.70
CA ALA A 64 -3.58 6.28 16.71
C ALA A 64 -2.55 6.04 15.59
N LEU A 65 -1.32 5.62 15.93
CA LEU A 65 -0.30 5.26 14.95
C LEU A 65 -0.74 4.10 14.05
N SER A 66 -1.29 3.02 14.61
CA SER A 66 -1.82 1.90 13.83
C SER A 66 -2.93 2.33 12.87
N VAL A 67 -3.86 3.17 13.32
CA VAL A 67 -4.93 3.71 12.47
C VAL A 67 -4.35 4.57 11.35
N VAL A 68 -3.37 5.43 11.64
CA VAL A 68 -2.69 6.25 10.63
C VAL A 68 -2.02 5.37 9.57
N LEU A 69 -1.33 4.29 9.97
CA LEU A 69 -0.70 3.34 9.05
C LEU A 69 -1.73 2.67 8.13
N VAL A 70 -2.90 2.27 8.66
CA VAL A 70 -3.99 1.71 7.84
C VAL A 70 -4.57 2.75 6.88
N LEU A 71 -4.83 3.96 7.35
CA LEU A 71 -5.36 5.05 6.52
C LEU A 71 -4.36 5.48 5.44
N ALA A 72 -3.07 5.38 5.70
CA ALA A 72 -2.02 5.68 4.74
C ALA A 72 -2.09 4.78 3.48
N CYS A 73 -2.63 3.57 3.58
CA CYS A 73 -2.87 2.70 2.43
C CYS A 73 -3.79 3.36 1.38
N ALA A 74 -4.75 4.18 1.79
CA ALA A 74 -5.68 4.85 0.86
C ALA A 74 -5.00 5.95 0.03
N VAL A 75 -4.02 6.65 0.62
CA VAL A 75 -3.30 7.76 -0.06
C VAL A 75 -2.11 7.30 -0.88
N LEU A 76 -1.75 6.01 -0.80
CA LEU A 76 -0.62 5.42 -1.53
C LEU A 76 -0.79 5.44 -3.06
N SER A 77 -2.03 5.57 -3.52
CA SER A 77 -2.36 5.76 -4.94
C SER A 77 -1.98 7.15 -5.48
N LYS A 78 -1.68 8.11 -4.60
CA LYS A 78 -1.32 9.49 -4.95
C LYS A 78 0.20 9.65 -5.14
N PRO A 79 0.66 10.63 -5.94
CA PRO A 79 2.09 10.85 -6.20
C PRO A 79 2.91 11.13 -4.92
N TRP A 80 2.30 11.76 -3.91
CA TRP A 80 2.95 12.05 -2.63
C TRP A 80 2.84 10.91 -1.61
N GLY A 81 2.07 9.86 -1.89
CA GLY A 81 1.85 8.74 -0.95
C GLY A 81 3.12 7.99 -0.59
N ILE A 82 4.11 7.95 -1.49
CA ILE A 82 5.42 7.35 -1.19
C ILE A 82 6.19 8.16 -0.15
N ALA A 83 6.13 9.49 -0.21
CA ALA A 83 6.77 10.36 0.77
C ALA A 83 6.15 10.19 2.16
N VAL A 84 4.82 10.02 2.23
CA VAL A 84 4.12 9.69 3.48
C VAL A 84 4.62 8.38 4.07
N GLY A 85 4.74 7.34 3.24
CA GLY A 85 5.23 6.06 3.73
C GLY A 85 6.65 6.14 4.26
N TRP A 86 7.54 6.89 3.62
CA TRP A 86 8.88 7.17 4.17
C TRP A 86 8.84 7.91 5.51
N ALA A 87 7.95 8.90 5.66
CA ALA A 87 7.76 9.55 6.95
C ALA A 87 7.26 8.57 8.02
N LEU A 88 6.34 7.67 7.66
CA LEU A 88 5.82 6.62 8.56
C LEU A 88 6.89 5.59 8.94
N GLN A 89 7.80 5.24 8.01
CA GLN A 89 8.96 4.39 8.33
C GLN A 89 9.83 5.02 9.42
N LEU A 90 10.13 6.32 9.30
CA LEU A 90 10.90 7.03 10.31
C LEU A 90 10.15 7.05 11.64
N VAL A 91 8.85 7.34 11.64
CA VAL A 91 8.02 7.31 12.86
C VAL A 91 8.05 5.92 13.50
N LEU A 92 7.95 4.85 12.72
CA LEU A 92 8.00 3.48 13.24
C LEU A 92 9.37 3.18 13.86
N ILE A 93 10.46 3.56 13.21
CA ILE A 93 11.83 3.40 13.76
C ILE A 93 11.97 4.18 15.08
N LEU A 94 11.42 5.39 15.17
CA LEU A 94 11.44 6.20 16.39
C LEU A 94 10.67 5.55 17.55
N THR A 95 9.72 4.64 17.29
CA THR A 95 9.09 3.85 18.37
C THR A 95 10.10 2.95 19.09
N GLY A 96 11.25 2.68 18.48
CA GLY A 96 12.42 2.04 19.09
C GLY A 96 12.90 2.70 20.39
N PHE A 97 12.69 4.01 20.56
CA PHE A 97 13.02 4.68 21.82
C PHE A 97 12.16 4.22 23.00
N ALA A 98 10.91 3.84 22.73
CA ALA A 98 10.04 3.27 23.75
C ALA A 98 10.39 1.80 24.02
N GLU A 99 10.66 1.04 22.95
CA GLU A 99 11.09 -0.35 23.03
C GLU A 99 12.20 -0.67 22.01
N PRO A 100 13.47 -0.88 22.45
CA PRO A 100 14.63 -0.99 21.56
C PRO A 100 14.53 -2.04 20.45
N THR A 101 13.82 -3.15 20.67
CA THR A 101 13.62 -4.16 19.61
C THR A 101 12.90 -3.60 18.37
N MET A 102 12.11 -2.53 18.53
CA MET A 102 11.43 -1.87 17.40
C MET A 102 12.37 -1.14 16.45
N PHE A 103 13.60 -0.82 16.85
CA PHE A 103 14.59 -0.31 15.88
C PHE A 103 14.89 -1.36 14.81
N ILE A 104 15.11 -2.61 15.20
CA ILE A 104 15.39 -3.70 14.27
C ILE A 104 14.17 -3.93 13.37
N VAL A 105 12.98 -4.01 13.97
CA VAL A 105 11.74 -4.23 13.22
C VAL A 105 11.49 -3.09 12.23
N GLY A 106 11.57 -1.83 12.67
CA GLY A 106 11.38 -0.66 11.81
C GLY A 106 12.40 -0.60 10.66
N ILE A 107 13.67 -0.94 10.91
CA ILE A 107 14.68 -1.00 9.84
C ILE A 107 14.34 -2.09 8.81
N LEU A 108 13.95 -3.29 9.26
CA LEU A 108 13.56 -4.37 8.37
C LEU A 108 12.35 -3.99 7.51
N PHE A 109 11.35 -3.33 8.10
CA PHE A 109 10.21 -2.82 7.37
C PHE A 109 10.60 -1.72 6.38
N ALA A 110 11.51 -0.81 6.74
CA ALA A 110 12.02 0.21 5.83
C ALA A 110 12.76 -0.40 4.62
N ILE A 111 13.51 -1.49 4.83
CA ILE A 111 14.14 -2.27 3.75
C ILE A 111 13.07 -2.91 2.86
N CYS A 112 12.07 -3.58 3.46
CA CYS A 112 10.95 -4.18 2.74
C CYS A 112 10.16 -3.14 1.94
N TRP A 113 9.93 -1.96 2.50
CA TRP A 113 9.28 -0.81 1.86
C TRP A 113 10.06 -0.36 0.62
N TRP A 114 11.35 -0.08 0.80
CA TRP A 114 12.22 0.35 -0.30
C TRP A 114 12.28 -0.70 -1.41
N TYR A 115 12.47 -1.97 -1.05
CA TYR A 115 12.53 -3.07 -1.99
C TYR A 115 11.18 -3.28 -2.70
N GLY A 116 10.07 -3.26 -1.97
CA GLY A 116 8.72 -3.40 -2.52
C GLY A 116 8.37 -2.31 -3.52
N ILE A 117 8.77 -1.06 -3.25
CA ILE A 117 8.62 0.05 -4.21
C ILE A 117 9.50 -0.18 -5.44
N ARG A 118 10.78 -0.52 -5.26
CA ARG A 118 11.72 -0.74 -6.37
C ARG A 118 11.28 -1.88 -7.27
N ALA A 119 10.94 -3.03 -6.68
CA ALA A 119 10.46 -4.21 -7.39
C ALA A 119 9.10 -3.94 -8.07
N GLY A 120 8.18 -3.30 -7.36
CA GLY A 120 6.87 -2.94 -7.91
C GLY A 120 6.96 -1.98 -9.10
N MET A 121 7.86 -0.98 -9.06
CA MET A 121 8.10 -0.10 -10.20
C MET A 121 8.69 -0.83 -11.40
N ARG A 122 9.54 -1.83 -11.18
CA ARG A 122 10.11 -2.64 -12.28
C ARG A 122 9.01 -3.48 -12.94
N ILE A 123 8.23 -4.20 -12.13
CA ILE A 123 7.13 -5.06 -12.63
C ILE A 123 6.05 -4.23 -13.33
N ASP A 124 5.66 -3.08 -12.76
CA ASP A 124 4.65 -2.23 -13.38
C ASP A 124 5.09 -1.69 -14.75
N ARG A 125 6.40 -1.48 -14.98
CA ARG A 125 6.93 -1.09 -16.29
C ARG A 125 6.85 -2.22 -17.31
N GLU A 126 7.24 -3.44 -16.91
CA GLU A 126 7.18 -4.63 -17.77
C GLU A 126 5.73 -4.98 -18.14
N VAL A 127 4.81 -4.91 -17.17
CA VAL A 127 3.38 -5.12 -17.42
C VAL A 127 2.82 -4.05 -18.35
N ALA A 128 3.19 -2.77 -18.16
CA ALA A 128 2.73 -1.70 -19.03
C ALA A 128 3.23 -1.82 -20.48
N GLN A 129 4.39 -2.47 -20.71
CA GLN A 129 4.86 -2.78 -22.06
C GLN A 129 4.02 -3.90 -22.69
N ARG A 130 3.83 -5.01 -21.97
CA ARG A 130 2.99 -6.14 -22.41
C ARG A 130 1.56 -5.75 -22.70
N ASP A 131 0.96 -4.89 -21.86
CA ASP A 131 -0.40 -4.39 -22.06
C ASP A 131 -0.53 -3.54 -23.34
N ARG A 132 0.55 -2.85 -23.77
CA ARG A 132 0.58 -2.12 -25.06
C ARG A 132 0.69 -3.07 -26.25
N GLU A 133 1.60 -4.04 -26.17
CA GLU A 133 1.79 -5.07 -27.20
C GLU A 133 0.50 -5.87 -27.42
N GLN A 134 -0.20 -6.25 -26.34
CA GLN A 134 -1.49 -6.92 -26.43
C GLN A 134 -2.55 -6.02 -27.07
N ALA A 135 -2.60 -4.73 -26.71
CA ALA A 135 -3.55 -3.80 -27.31
C ALA A 135 -3.29 -3.57 -28.82
N GLU A 136 -2.03 -3.56 -29.25
CA GLU A 136 -1.65 -3.50 -30.66
C GLU A 136 -2.01 -4.79 -31.40
N TRP A 137 -1.78 -5.96 -30.79
CA TRP A 137 -2.19 -7.25 -31.33
C TRP A 137 -3.71 -7.36 -31.48
N ASP A 138 -4.47 -7.00 -30.44
CA ASP A 138 -5.93 -7.01 -30.43
C ASP A 138 -6.50 -6.00 -31.45
N ALA A 139 -5.83 -4.87 -31.67
CA ALA A 139 -6.22 -3.92 -32.72
C ALA A 139 -5.95 -4.45 -34.14
N ALA A 140 -4.91 -5.27 -34.31
CA ALA A 140 -4.55 -5.88 -35.59
C ALA A 140 -5.34 -7.16 -35.91
N HIS A 141 -5.78 -7.92 -34.91
CA HIS A 141 -6.43 -9.24 -35.06
C HIS A 141 -7.82 -9.35 -34.42
N GLY A 142 -8.41 -8.23 -33.97
CA GLY A 142 -9.69 -8.20 -33.25
C GLY A 142 -10.91 -8.72 -34.02
N ASP A 143 -10.81 -8.83 -35.34
CA ASP A 143 -11.85 -9.43 -36.20
C ASP A 143 -11.75 -10.98 -36.27
N GLU A 144 -10.64 -11.60 -35.85
CA GLU A 144 -10.44 -13.06 -35.85
C GLU A 144 -10.89 -13.74 -34.53
N ALA A 145 -11.15 -12.94 -33.49
CA ALA A 145 -11.43 -13.42 -32.13
C ALA A 145 -12.91 -13.68 -31.84
N ASP A 146 -13.80 -13.67 -32.84
CA ASP A 146 -15.19 -14.14 -32.71
C ASP A 146 -15.41 -15.48 -33.44
N PRO A 147 -15.09 -16.63 -32.81
CA PRO A 147 -15.50 -17.93 -33.33
C PRO A 147 -16.96 -18.28 -33.00
N GLN A 148 -17.83 -17.29 -32.76
CA GLN A 148 -19.26 -17.47 -32.46
C GLN A 148 -20.17 -16.44 -33.16
N THR A 149 -20.07 -16.37 -34.49
CA THR A 149 -21.24 -16.06 -35.32
C THR A 149 -21.99 -17.39 -35.57
N PRO A 150 -23.31 -17.48 -35.30
CA PRO A 150 -24.07 -18.73 -35.38
C PRO A 150 -24.07 -19.38 -36.77
#